data_AF-X1E6N1-F1
#
_entry.id   AF-X1E6N1-F1
#
_cell.length_a   1.000
_cell.length_b   1.000
_cell.length_c   1.000
_cell.angle_alpha   90.00
_cell.angle_beta   90.00
_cell.angle_gamma   90.00
#
_symmetry.space_group_name_H-M   'P 1'
#
loop_
_entity.id
_entity.type
_entity.pdbx_description
1 polymer ?
#
loop_
_entity_poly.entity_id
_entity_poly.type
_entity_poly.pdbx_seq_one_letter_code
_entity_poly.pdbx_strand_id
1 'polypeptide(L)'
;AILISEIEDTIVYKVVSLDKKTDWITVDVTVTQSEAKIQSMLISTRKNGEYLVSHFYGPQFEYFPEKTEISFEAMPLKLPLKFMGKQEGIEWLSKDTGPLTGKVILQYSEISWNKTPE
;
A
#
# COMPACT_ATOMS: atom_id res chain seq x y z
N ALA A 1 0.99 17.22 5.88
CA ALA A 1 2.13 16.30 5.77
C ALA A 1 3.37 16.97 6.34
N ILE A 2 4.35 16.20 6.79
CA ILE A 2 5.61 16.68 7.39
C ILE A 2 6.74 16.22 6.48
N LEU A 3 7.61 17.12 6.03
CA LEU A 3 8.80 16.75 5.26
C LEU A 3 9.79 16.03 6.18
N ILE A 4 10.19 14.81 5.82
CA ILE A 4 11.19 14.03 6.57
C ILE A 4 12.58 14.22 5.96
N SER A 5 12.68 14.11 4.64
CA SER A 5 13.93 14.17 3.90
C SER A 5 13.72 14.59 2.46
N GLU A 6 14.73 15.22 1.89
CA GLU A 6 14.81 15.57 0.48
C GLU A 6 16.25 15.28 0.02
N ILE A 7 16.39 14.38 -0.94
CA ILE A 7 17.68 13.97 -1.51
C ILE A 7 17.51 13.93 -3.01
N GLU A 8 18.26 14.78 -3.73
CA GLU A 8 18.16 14.93 -5.18
C GLU A 8 16.70 15.14 -5.62
N ASP A 9 16.19 14.27 -6.48
CA ASP A 9 14.82 14.32 -7.01
C ASP A 9 13.82 13.53 -6.15
N THR A 10 14.22 13.07 -4.97
CA THR A 10 13.38 12.26 -4.08
C THR A 10 13.01 13.02 -2.81
N ILE A 11 11.71 13.14 -2.56
CA ILE A 11 11.16 13.67 -1.30
C ILE A 11 10.46 12.57 -0.51
N VAL A 12 10.65 12.58 0.81
CA VAL A 12 9.88 11.74 1.73
C VAL A 12 9.01 12.62 2.65
N TYR A 13 7.70 12.37 2.63
CA TYR A 13 6.74 13.01 3.51
C TYR A 13 6.16 12.02 4.52
N LYS A 14 6.08 12.40 5.79
CA LYS A 14 5.25 11.73 6.80
C LYS A 14 3.84 12.30 6.75
N VAL A 15 2.86 11.43 6.61
CA VAL A 15 1.44 11.74 6.73
C VAL A 15 0.93 11.04 7.98
N VAL A 16 0.12 11.74 8.77
CA VAL A 16 -0.47 11.19 10.00
C VAL A 16 -1.99 11.31 9.87
N SER A 17 -2.71 10.24 10.20
CA SER A 17 -4.17 10.31 10.25
C SER A 17 -4.62 11.30 11.33
N LEU A 18 -5.53 12.21 10.96
CA LEU A 18 -6.16 13.14 11.90
C LEU A 18 -7.51 12.62 12.41
N ASP A 19 -7.98 11.48 11.91
CA ASP A 19 -9.25 10.90 12.31
C ASP A 19 -9.13 10.21 13.68
N LYS A 20 -9.91 10.71 14.64
CA LYS A 20 -10.00 10.18 16.02
C LYS A 20 -10.56 8.76 16.08
N LYS A 21 -11.24 8.29 15.03
CA LYS A 21 -11.81 6.93 14.93
C LYS A 21 -10.84 5.92 14.36
N THR A 22 -9.79 6.37 13.67
CA THR A 22 -8.76 5.50 13.14
C THR A 22 -7.74 5.17 14.23
N ASP A 23 -7.24 3.94 14.24
CA ASP A 23 -6.02 3.63 14.99
C ASP A 23 -4.90 4.57 14.51
N TRP A 24 -3.89 4.81 15.36
CA TRP A 24 -2.74 5.62 14.96
C TRP A 24 -2.10 5.00 13.71
N ILE A 25 -2.20 5.73 12.59
CA ILE A 25 -1.68 5.35 11.28
C ILE A 25 -0.78 6.48 10.81
N THR A 26 0.43 6.10 10.40
CA THR A 26 1.36 6.99 9.71
C THR A 26 1.73 6.41 8.36
N VAL A 27 1.96 7.28 7.39
CA VAL A 27 2.41 6.90 6.05
C VAL A 27 3.64 7.72 5.69
N ASP A 28 4.74 7.04 5.39
CA ASP A 28 5.93 7.67 4.81
C ASP A 28 5.85 7.50 3.30
N VAL A 29 5.57 8.60 2.60
CA VAL A 29 5.37 8.65 1.16
C VAL A 29 6.66 9.12 0.50
N THR A 30 7.25 8.28 -0.34
CA THR A 30 8.41 8.62 -1.16
C THR A 30 7.95 9.03 -2.54
N VAL A 31 8.32 10.23 -2.98
CA VAL A 31 7.89 10.84 -4.23
C VAL A 31 9.10 11.27 -5.06
N THR A 32 9.05 11.02 -6.36
CA THR A 32 9.96 11.61 -7.35
C THR A 32 9.39 12.97 -7.77
N GLN A 33 10.12 14.08 -7.54
CA GLN A 33 9.59 15.42 -7.72
C GLN A 33 9.36 15.75 -9.21
N SER A 34 10.34 15.44 -10.06
CA SER A 34 10.30 15.75 -11.49
C SER A 34 9.10 15.16 -12.21
N GLU A 35 8.66 13.97 -11.80
CA GLU A 35 7.56 13.23 -12.41
C GLU A 35 6.26 13.26 -11.58
N ALA A 36 6.30 13.85 -10.38
CA ALA A 36 5.20 13.81 -9.40
C ALA A 36 4.66 12.40 -9.11
N LYS A 37 5.54 11.38 -9.13
CA LYS A 37 5.17 9.97 -8.93
C LYS A 37 5.47 9.50 -7.52
N ILE A 38 4.52 8.81 -6.91
CA ILE A 38 4.73 8.10 -5.65
C ILE A 38 5.48 6.80 -5.95
N GLN A 39 6.72 6.67 -5.47
CA GLN A 39 7.53 5.47 -5.66
C GLN A 39 7.20 4.40 -4.62
N SER A 40 7.03 4.81 -3.37
CA SER A 40 6.72 3.89 -2.29
C SER A 40 5.95 4.58 -1.16
N MET A 41 5.26 3.75 -0.38
CA MET A 41 4.60 4.16 0.86
C MET A 41 4.88 3.12 1.93
N LEU A 42 5.44 3.55 3.07
CA LEU A 42 5.49 2.74 4.28
C LEU A 42 4.31 3.14 5.18
N ILE A 43 3.31 2.27 5.25
CA ILE A 43 2.13 2.46 6.08
C ILE A 43 2.36 1.71 7.39
N SER A 44 2.53 2.44 8.49
CA SER A 44 2.67 1.86 9.82
C SER A 44 1.37 2.05 10.59
N THR A 45 0.81 0.94 11.08
CA THR A 45 -0.40 0.93 11.89
C THR A 45 -0.07 0.45 13.30
N ARG A 46 -0.68 1.05 14.33
CA ARG A 46 -0.39 0.68 15.72
C ARG A 46 -0.67 -0.80 16.05
N LYS A 47 -1.70 -1.39 15.44
CA LYS A 47 -2.21 -2.73 15.83
C LYS A 47 -2.07 -3.79 14.75
N ASN A 48 -1.99 -3.40 13.48
CA ASN A 48 -2.06 -4.31 12.35
C ASN A 48 -0.73 -4.42 11.60
N GLY A 49 0.36 -3.89 12.17
CA GLY A 49 1.70 -3.98 11.61
C GLY A 49 1.97 -2.98 10.51
N GLU A 50 2.91 -3.32 9.63
CA GLU A 50 3.47 -2.44 8.61
C GLU A 50 3.25 -2.99 7.21
N TYR A 51 3.02 -2.06 6.27
CA TYR A 51 2.80 -2.36 4.86
C TYR A 51 3.72 -1.48 4.03
N LEU A 52 4.63 -2.11 3.30
CA LEU A 52 5.46 -1.45 2.29
C LEU A 52 4.81 -1.61 0.93
N VAL A 53 4.26 -0.51 0.41
CA VAL A 53 3.74 -0.40 -0.95
C VAL A 53 4.86 0.13 -1.84
N SER A 54 5.14 -0.55 -2.95
CA SER A 54 6.12 -0.15 -3.96
C SER A 54 5.47 -0.11 -5.33
N HIS A 55 5.57 1.03 -5.99
CA HIS A 55 5.01 1.27 -7.32
C HIS A 55 6.13 1.14 -8.36
N PHE A 56 5.82 0.46 -9.45
CA PHE A 56 6.73 0.30 -10.58
C PHE A 56 6.06 0.91 -11.79
N TYR A 57 6.63 2.02 -12.26
CA TYR A 57 6.20 2.71 -13.45
C TYR A 57 7.03 2.21 -14.62
N GLY A 58 6.38 2.02 -15.76
CA GLY A 58 7.05 1.67 -17.00
C GLY A 58 6.51 2.51 -18.15
N PRO A 59 7.06 2.31 -19.36
CA PRO A 59 6.80 3.18 -20.49
C PRO A 59 5.35 3.12 -21.01
N GLN A 60 4.55 2.12 -20.63
CA GLN A 60 3.18 2.00 -21.13
C GLN A 60 2.23 3.01 -20.49
N PHE A 61 2.49 3.43 -19.25
CA PHE A 61 1.63 4.32 -18.49
C PHE A 61 2.44 5.48 -17.91
N GLU A 62 2.27 6.67 -18.48
CA GLU A 62 3.04 7.86 -18.12
C GLU A 62 2.80 8.30 -16.66
N TYR A 63 1.55 8.19 -16.18
CA TYR A 63 1.12 8.72 -14.88
C TYR A 63 0.65 7.65 -13.89
N PHE A 64 0.67 6.37 -14.28
CA PHE A 64 0.11 5.29 -13.46
C PHE A 64 1.08 4.10 -13.40
N PRO A 65 1.20 3.39 -12.26
CA PRO A 65 2.10 2.25 -12.17
C PRO A 65 1.63 1.07 -13.03
N GLU A 66 2.56 0.39 -13.68
CA GLU A 66 2.31 -0.90 -14.35
C GLU A 66 2.13 -2.03 -13.32
N LYS A 67 2.81 -1.91 -12.18
CA LYS A 67 2.77 -2.89 -11.10
C LYS A 67 2.80 -2.21 -9.74
N THR A 68 2.06 -2.74 -8.79
CA THR A 68 2.20 -2.39 -7.37
C THR A 68 2.48 -3.66 -6.58
N GLU A 69 3.49 -3.61 -5.74
CA GLU A 69 3.81 -4.66 -4.79
C GLU A 69 3.53 -4.17 -3.38
N ILE A 70 2.82 -4.97 -2.60
CA ILE A 70 2.53 -4.69 -1.19
C ILE A 70 3.16 -5.81 -0.39
N SER A 71 4.27 -5.51 0.28
CA SER A 71 4.87 -6.41 1.27
C SER A 71 4.36 -6.02 2.64
N PHE A 72 4.01 -6.99 3.47
CA PHE A 72 3.46 -6.71 4.80
C PHE A 72 4.04 -7.62 5.86
N GLU A 73 4.12 -7.09 7.07
CA GLU A 73 4.29 -7.82 8.31
C GLU A 73 3.16 -7.37 9.23
N ALA A 74 2.13 -8.21 9.37
CA ALA A 74 0.85 -7.82 9.94
C ALA A 74 0.26 -8.90 10.85
N MET A 75 -0.49 -8.48 11.86
CA MET A 75 -1.21 -9.42 12.71
C MET A 75 -2.31 -10.15 11.92
N PRO A 76 -2.58 -11.44 12.20
CA PRO A 76 -3.61 -12.21 11.52
C PRO A 76 -4.97 -11.50 11.55
N LEU A 77 -5.52 -11.22 10.37
CA LEU A 77 -6.85 -10.63 10.23
C LEU A 77 -7.90 -11.76 10.23
N LYS A 78 -8.94 -11.62 11.07
CA LYS A 78 -10.12 -12.49 10.97
C LYS A 78 -10.91 -12.10 9.71
N LEU A 79 -10.73 -12.86 8.63
CA LEU A 79 -11.48 -12.62 7.41
C LEU A 79 -12.96 -12.98 7.64
N PRO A 80 -13.92 -12.05 7.40
CA PRO A 80 -15.34 -12.36 7.58
C PRO A 80 -15.78 -13.41 6.56
N LEU A 81 -16.47 -14.46 7.04
CA LEU A 81 -16.91 -15.62 6.25
C LEU A 81 -17.69 -15.26 4.98
N LYS A 82 -18.36 -14.10 4.94
CA LYS A 82 -19.12 -13.62 3.76
C LYS A 82 -18.26 -13.33 2.52
N PHE A 83 -16.94 -13.18 2.68
CA PHE A 83 -16.00 -13.02 1.56
C PHE A 83 -15.43 -14.36 1.07
N MET A 84 -15.72 -15.45 1.79
CA MET A 84 -15.31 -16.81 1.42
C MET A 84 -16.45 -17.42 0.60
N GLY A 85 -16.38 -17.30 -0.74
CA GLY A 85 -17.26 -18.07 -1.62
C GLY A 85 -17.17 -19.57 -1.26
N LYS A 86 -18.32 -20.27 -1.30
CA LYS A 86 -18.50 -21.69 -0.92
C LYS A 86 -17.22 -22.50 -1.06
N GLN A 87 -16.54 -22.81 0.04
CA GLN A 87 -15.59 -23.90 0.06
C GLN A 87 -15.82 -24.77 1.29
N GLU A 88 -16.21 -26.01 1.00
CA GLU A 88 -15.86 -27.15 1.85
C GLU A 88 -14.34 -27.17 2.03
N GLY A 89 -13.89 -27.36 3.26
CA GLY A 89 -12.50 -27.72 3.55
C GLY A 89 -11.52 -26.55 3.68
N ILE A 90 -11.86 -25.50 4.44
CA ILE A 90 -10.83 -24.54 4.87
C ILE A 90 -10.33 -24.99 6.25
N GLU A 91 -9.24 -25.75 6.24
CA GLU A 91 -8.35 -25.85 7.38
C GLU A 91 -7.93 -24.43 7.78
N TRP A 92 -8.26 -24.09 9.02
CA TRP A 92 -7.84 -22.95 9.80
C TRP A 92 -6.40 -22.57 9.46
N LEU A 93 -6.23 -21.55 8.62
CA LEU A 93 -4.93 -20.97 8.31
C LEU A 93 -4.37 -20.37 9.60
N SER A 94 -3.44 -21.16 10.17
CA SER A 94 -2.57 -20.93 11.32
C SER A 94 -3.24 -20.71 12.70
N LYS A 95 -2.98 -21.64 13.63
CA LYS A 95 -3.10 -21.44 15.10
C LYS A 95 -2.08 -20.43 15.66
N ASP A 96 -1.27 -19.83 14.80
CA ASP A 96 -0.16 -18.98 15.19
C ASP A 96 -0.67 -17.56 15.48
N THR A 97 -0.25 -17.03 16.64
CA THR A 97 -0.70 -15.72 17.15
C THR A 97 0.29 -14.58 16.84
N GLY A 98 1.40 -14.91 16.17
CA GLY A 98 2.43 -13.96 15.77
C GLY A 98 2.10 -13.21 14.47
N PRO A 99 2.91 -12.20 14.11
CA PRO A 99 2.77 -11.48 12.86
C PRO A 99 3.01 -12.40 11.66
N LEU A 100 2.16 -12.24 10.65
CA LEU A 100 2.27 -12.90 9.35
C LEU A 100 3.01 -11.97 8.39
N THR A 101 3.98 -12.52 7.68
CA THR A 101 4.60 -11.84 6.55
C THR A 101 3.98 -12.31 5.24
N GLY A 102 3.86 -11.41 4.27
CA GLY A 102 3.33 -11.76 2.98
C GLY A 102 3.54 -10.69 1.93
N LYS A 103 3.18 -11.04 0.70
CA LYS A 103 3.31 -10.16 -0.47
C LYS A 103 2.07 -10.27 -1.34
N VAL A 104 1.49 -9.13 -1.71
CA VAL A 104 0.45 -9.00 -2.72
C VAL A 104 1.06 -8.31 -3.94
N ILE A 105 0.78 -8.83 -5.13
CA ILE A 105 1.25 -8.24 -6.39
C ILE A 105 0.02 -7.89 -7.22
N LEU A 106 -0.08 -6.61 -7.58
CA LEU A 106 -1.10 -6.06 -8.45
C LEU A 106 -0.43 -5.71 -9.78
N GLN A 107 -0.91 -6.31 -10.87
CA GLN A 107 -0.52 -5.95 -12.23
C GLN A 107 -1.68 -5.24 -12.88
N TYR A 108 -1.39 -4.09 -13.50
CA TYR A 108 -2.40 -3.27 -14.14
C TYR A 108 -2.34 -3.46 -15.66
N SER A 109 -3.51 -3.59 -16.26
CA SER A 109 -3.69 -3.70 -17.70
C SER A 109 -4.88 -2.85 -18.13
N GLU A 110 -4.89 -2.40 -19.38
CA GLU A 110 -6.05 -1.74 -20.00
C GLU A 110 -6.53 -0.45 -19.29
N ILE A 111 -5.61 0.30 -18.68
CA ILE A 111 -5.95 1.58 -18.05
C ILE A 111 -6.15 2.65 -19.11
N SER A 112 -7.34 3.26 -19.12
CA SER A 112 -7.62 4.48 -19.88
C SER A 112 -7.68 5.68 -18.94
N TRP A 113 -7.00 6.76 -19.30
CA TRP A 113 -6.98 8.00 -18.53
C TRP A 113 -7.53 9.12 -19.39
N ASN A 114 -8.71 9.64 -19.03
CA ASN A 114 -9.33 10.76 -19.73
C ASN A 114 -8.94 12.04 -18.99
N LYS A 115 -8.03 12.84 -19.54
CA LYS A 115 -7.73 14.17 -19.03
C LYS A 115 -8.96 15.04 -19.24
N THR A 116 -9.58 15.54 -18.17
CA THR A 116 -10.66 16.53 -18.27
C THR A 116 -10.09 17.79 -18.93
N PRO A 117 -10.72 18.33 -19.99
CA PRO A 117 -10.26 19.57 -20.60
C PRO A 117 -10.34 20.73 -19.59
N GLU A 118 -9.33 21.60 -19.61
CA GLU A 118 -9.20 22.82 -18.80
C GLU A 118 -10.34 23.82 -19.04
#